data_AF-A0A2E8XPS0-F1
#
_entry.id   AF-A0A2E8XPS0-F1
#
_cell.length_a   1.000
_cell.length_b   1.000
_cell.length_c   1.000
_cell.angle_alpha   90.00
_cell.angle_beta   90.00
_cell.angle_gamma   90.00
#
_symmetry.space_group_name_H-M   'P 1'
#
loop_
_entity.id
_entity.type
_entity.pdbx_description
1 polymer ?
#
loop_
_entity_poly.entity_id
_entity_poly.type
_entity_poly.pdbx_seq_one_letter_code
_entity_poly.pdbx_strand_id
1 'polypeptide(L)'
;MRQRREMSGMPQKELARQLGISFQQVQKYESGANRISASKLWQLCDVLDVAPGYFFEGLNPRRKNASASEPAVSSDSDSRSARQVLDLNQAFQKIPETRVRRQVVQLVKSLSRS
;
A
#
# COMPACT_ATOMS: atom_id res chain seq x y z
N MET A 1 -11.34 5.63 6.51
CA MET A 1 -12.75 5.74 6.03
C MET A 1 -13.52 6.81 6.79
N ARG A 2 -13.78 6.66 8.11
CA ARG A 2 -14.53 7.64 8.91
C ARG A 2 -14.10 9.09 8.68
N GLN A 3 -12.80 9.35 8.82
CA GLN A 3 -12.21 10.68 8.65
C GLN A 3 -12.57 11.34 7.30
N ARG A 4 -12.47 10.59 6.19
CA ARG A 4 -12.82 11.11 4.86
C ARG A 4 -14.32 11.42 4.73
N ARG A 5 -15.17 10.55 5.29
CA ARG A 5 -16.63 10.78 5.33
C ARG A 5 -16.95 12.07 6.09
N GLU A 6 -16.35 12.25 7.26
CA GLU A 6 -16.54 13.44 8.10
C GLU A 6 -16.05 14.72 7.43
N MET A 7 -14.89 14.69 6.79
CA MET A 7 -14.39 15.81 5.98
C MET A 7 -15.32 16.19 4.82
N SER A 8 -16.12 15.24 4.34
CA SER A 8 -17.12 15.47 3.29
C SER A 8 -18.47 15.96 3.85
N GLY A 9 -18.59 16.17 5.16
CA GLY A 9 -19.85 16.52 5.82
C GLY A 9 -20.93 15.44 5.72
N MET A 10 -20.56 14.20 5.33
CA MET A 10 -21.52 13.16 4.98
C MET A 10 -21.95 12.38 6.22
N PRO A 11 -23.24 12.29 6.56
CA PRO A 11 -23.69 11.45 7.67
C PRO A 11 -23.63 9.96 7.29
N GLN A 12 -23.42 9.09 8.29
CA GLN A 12 -23.35 7.63 8.07
C GLN A 12 -24.60 7.04 7.39
N LYS A 13 -25.80 7.57 7.67
CA LYS A 13 -27.06 7.13 7.03
C LYS A 13 -27.06 7.42 5.52
N GLU A 14 -26.50 8.56 5.14
CA GLU A 14 -26.41 8.97 3.74
C GLU A 14 -25.42 8.09 2.98
N LEU A 15 -24.28 7.79 3.59
CA LEU A 15 -23.33 6.85 3.01
C LEU A 15 -23.93 5.44 2.86
N ALA A 16 -24.68 4.97 3.87
CA ALA A 16 -25.35 3.67 3.81
C ALA A 16 -26.33 3.59 2.63
N ARG A 17 -27.10 4.67 2.42
CA ARG A 17 -28.02 4.83 1.29
C ARG A 17 -27.29 4.78 -0.05
N GLN A 18 -26.21 5.53 -0.21
CA GLN A 18 -25.44 5.56 -1.45
C GLN A 18 -24.74 4.22 -1.77
N LEU A 19 -24.33 3.49 -0.74
CA LEU A 19 -23.71 2.16 -0.89
C LEU A 19 -24.73 1.00 -1.00
N GLY A 20 -26.02 1.27 -0.78
CA GLY A 20 -27.06 0.23 -0.75
C GLY A 20 -26.85 -0.79 0.37
N ILE A 21 -26.34 -0.37 1.53
CA ILE A 21 -26.09 -1.23 2.69
C ILE A 21 -26.80 -0.70 3.94
N SER A 22 -26.88 -1.52 4.99
CA SER A 22 -27.49 -1.10 6.25
C SER A 22 -26.62 -0.08 6.99
N PHE A 23 -27.25 0.77 7.78
CA PHE A 23 -26.58 1.72 8.66
C PHE A 23 -25.58 1.02 9.61
N GLN A 24 -25.98 -0.11 10.18
CA GLN A 24 -25.12 -0.93 11.03
C GLN A 24 -23.88 -1.44 10.28
N GLN A 25 -24.00 -1.73 8.97
CA GLN A 25 -22.86 -2.18 8.17
C GLN A 25 -21.84 -1.06 7.97
N VAL A 26 -22.28 0.18 7.75
CA VAL A 26 -21.38 1.35 7.71
C VAL A 26 -20.66 1.51 9.05
N GLN A 27 -21.36 1.37 10.17
CA GLN A 27 -20.73 1.42 11.49
C GLN A 27 -19.66 0.32 11.66
N LYS A 28 -19.94 -0.90 11.22
CA LYS A 28 -18.98 -2.02 11.25
C LYS A 28 -17.78 -1.82 10.32
N TYR A 29 -17.96 -1.14 9.20
CA TYR A 29 -16.86 -0.74 8.32
C TYR A 29 -15.99 0.36 8.96
N GLU A 30 -16.62 1.34 9.61
CA GLU A 30 -15.90 2.42 10.29
C GLU A 30 -15.11 1.95 11.51
N SER A 31 -15.64 1.01 12.28
CA SER A 31 -14.96 0.42 13.42
C SER A 31 -13.92 -0.63 13.04
N GLY A 32 -13.87 -1.03 11.76
CA GLY A 32 -13.01 -2.11 11.28
C GLY A 32 -13.45 -3.52 11.72
N ALA A 33 -14.62 -3.65 12.38
CA ALA A 33 -15.17 -4.94 12.77
C ALA A 33 -15.46 -5.84 11.56
N ASN A 34 -15.87 -5.24 10.43
CA ASN A 34 -16.09 -5.94 9.18
C ASN A 34 -15.07 -5.50 8.12
N ARG A 35 -14.50 -6.48 7.41
CA ARG A 35 -13.72 -6.23 6.20
C ARG A 35 -14.63 -5.75 5.07
N ILE A 36 -14.11 -4.86 4.23
CA ILE A 36 -14.78 -4.35 3.04
C ILE A 36 -14.28 -5.16 1.85
N SER A 37 -15.19 -5.69 1.02
CA SER A 37 -14.81 -6.37 -0.22
C SER A 37 -14.25 -5.37 -1.24
N ALA A 38 -13.41 -5.82 -2.17
CA ALA A 38 -12.82 -4.93 -3.18
C ALA A 38 -13.89 -4.18 -4.00
N SER A 39 -14.99 -4.85 -4.37
CA SER A 39 -16.11 -4.21 -5.07
C SER A 39 -16.77 -3.10 -4.24
N LYS A 40 -16.99 -3.32 -2.93
CA LYS A 40 -17.57 -2.28 -2.06
C LYS A 40 -16.59 -1.17 -1.74
N LEU A 41 -15.31 -1.48 -1.65
CA LEU A 41 -14.27 -0.47 -1.50
C LEU A 41 -14.24 0.45 -2.71
N TRP A 42 -14.36 -0.10 -3.93
CA TRP A 42 -14.43 0.69 -5.15
C TRP A 42 -15.64 1.64 -5.16
N GLN A 43 -16.83 1.12 -4.82
CA GLN A 43 -18.04 1.95 -4.68
C GLN A 43 -17.90 3.03 -3.59
N LEU A 44 -17.25 2.70 -2.48
CA LEU A 44 -16.95 3.64 -1.41
C LEU A 44 -16.00 4.76 -1.88
N CYS A 45 -15.03 4.45 -2.73
CA CYS A 45 -14.11 5.43 -3.28
C CYS A 45 -14.83 6.43 -4.19
N ASP A 46 -15.76 5.92 -5.02
CA ASP A 46 -16.61 6.74 -5.89
C ASP A 46 -17.50 7.69 -5.07
N VAL A 47 -18.20 7.17 -4.06
CA VAL A 47 -19.07 7.96 -3.18
C VAL A 47 -18.30 9.03 -2.39
N LEU A 48 -17.08 8.70 -1.94
CA LEU A 48 -16.25 9.61 -1.15
C LEU A 48 -15.32 10.48 -1.99
N ASP A 49 -15.41 10.41 -3.33
CA ASP A 49 -14.57 11.15 -4.27
C ASP A 49 -13.07 11.05 -3.90
N VAL A 50 -12.56 9.81 -3.86
CA VAL A 50 -11.14 9.50 -3.60
C VAL A 50 -10.63 8.40 -4.52
N ALA A 51 -9.33 8.43 -4.81
CA ALA A 51 -8.68 7.31 -5.47
C ALA A 51 -8.63 6.07 -4.55
N PRO A 52 -8.72 4.84 -5.07
CA PRO A 52 -8.62 3.61 -4.26
C PRO A 52 -7.39 3.55 -3.36
N GLY A 53 -6.26 4.11 -3.83
CA GLY A 53 -5.01 4.18 -3.08
C GLY A 53 -5.09 4.97 -1.76
N TYR A 54 -6.06 5.88 -1.61
CA TYR A 54 -6.25 6.69 -0.41
C TYR A 54 -6.38 5.84 0.86
N PHE A 55 -7.13 4.73 0.80
CA PHE A 55 -7.33 3.86 1.96
C PHE A 55 -6.13 2.95 2.28
N PHE A 56 -5.12 2.92 1.40
CA PHE A 56 -3.90 2.13 1.59
C PHE A 56 -2.68 2.99 1.84
N GLU A 57 -2.82 4.32 1.89
CA GLU A 57 -1.72 5.21 2.20
C GLU A 57 -1.18 4.91 3.61
N GLY A 58 0.15 4.79 3.72
CA GLY A 58 0.81 4.37 4.97
C GLY A 58 0.77 2.87 5.27
N LEU A 59 0.06 2.05 4.49
CA LEU A 59 0.17 0.59 4.58
C LEU A 59 1.45 0.13 3.87
N ASN A 60 2.46 -0.28 4.65
CA ASN A 60 3.64 -0.92 4.10
C ASN A 60 3.29 -2.39 3.76
N PRO A 61 3.28 -2.80 2.47
CA PRO A 61 2.90 -4.15 2.06
C PRO A 61 3.84 -5.23 2.64
N ARG A 62 5.03 -4.85 3.16
CA ARG A 62 5.97 -5.78 3.81
C ARG A 62 5.61 -6.13 5.26
N ARG A 63 4.60 -5.51 5.88
CA ARG A 63 4.22 -5.78 7.29
C ARG A 63 3.20 -6.91 7.47
N LYS A 64 2.73 -7.57 6.41
CA LYS A 64 1.65 -8.57 6.52
C LYS A 64 2.03 -9.92 7.15
N ASN A 65 3.30 -10.13 7.47
CA ASN A 65 3.75 -11.32 8.23
C ASN A 65 3.99 -11.05 9.73
N ALA A 66 3.70 -9.84 10.23
CA ALA A 66 4.05 -9.44 11.60
C ALA A 66 2.85 -9.40 12.56
N SER A 67 1.88 -10.32 12.42
CA SER A 67 0.86 -10.53 13.44
C SER A 67 0.58 -12.01 13.67
N ALA A 68 1.61 -12.67 14.20
CA ALA A 68 1.47 -13.63 15.29
C ALA A 68 2.76 -13.49 16.11
N SER A 69 2.60 -13.36 17.41
CA SER A 69 3.57 -13.51 18.50
C SER A 69 4.94 -14.04 18.07
N GLU A 70 6.02 -13.28 18.29
CA GLU A 70 7.39 -13.69 18.70
C GLU A 70 8.40 -12.55 18.41
N PRO A 71 9.46 -12.36 19.23
CA PRO A 71 10.53 -11.42 18.95
C PRO A 71 11.46 -12.06 17.90
N ALA A 72 11.01 -12.14 16.65
CA ALA A 72 11.85 -12.64 15.59
C ALA A 72 12.76 -11.51 15.10
N VAL A 73 14.03 -11.58 15.54
CA VAL A 73 15.22 -11.18 14.78
C VAL A 73 14.96 -11.32 13.27
N SER A 74 14.41 -10.28 12.63
CA SER A 74 14.43 -10.17 11.19
C SER A 74 15.89 -10.05 10.83
N SER A 75 16.44 -11.06 10.18
CA SER A 75 17.86 -11.15 9.85
C SER A 75 18.31 -9.78 9.33
N ASP A 76 19.30 -9.17 9.98
CA ASP A 76 19.83 -7.86 9.61
C ASP A 76 20.27 -7.87 8.11
N SER A 77 20.59 -9.06 7.60
CA SER A 77 20.82 -9.39 6.19
C SER A 77 19.66 -9.00 5.26
N ASP A 78 18.42 -9.45 5.51
CA ASP A 78 17.29 -9.19 4.60
C ASP A 78 16.95 -7.69 4.53
N SER A 79 17.10 -7.00 5.66
CA SER A 79 16.91 -5.55 5.73
C SER A 79 18.02 -4.79 5.02
N ARG A 80 19.27 -5.26 5.10
CA ARG A 80 20.41 -4.68 4.38
C ARG A 80 20.32 -4.90 2.87
N SER A 81 19.97 -6.10 2.41
CA SER A 81 19.78 -6.39 0.99
C SER A 81 18.64 -5.57 0.38
N ALA A 82 17.54 -5.38 1.13
CA ALA A 82 16.46 -4.50 0.71
C ALA A 82 16.90 -3.04 0.51
N ARG A 83 17.76 -2.52 1.40
CA ARG A 83 18.32 -1.17 1.28
C ARG A 83 19.27 -1.06 0.10
N GLN A 84 20.13 -2.05 -0.11
CA GLN A 84 21.06 -2.10 -1.24
C GLN A 84 20.34 -2.05 -2.60
N VAL A 85 19.22 -2.76 -2.75
CA VAL A 85 18.41 -2.74 -3.98
C VAL A 85 17.79 -1.36 -4.21
N LEU A 86 17.33 -0.69 -3.16
CA LEU A 86 16.75 0.66 -3.26
C LEU A 86 17.80 1.70 -3.64
N ASP A 87 18.97 1.65 -2.99
CA ASP A 87 20.09 2.55 -3.27
C ASP A 87 20.58 2.37 -4.71
N LEU A 88 20.69 1.12 -5.18
CA LEU A 88 21.05 0.82 -6.56
C LEU A 88 20.03 1.40 -7.54
N ASN A 89 18.72 1.25 -7.28
CA ASN A 89 17.67 1.80 -8.14
C ASN A 89 17.75 3.33 -8.21
N GLN A 90 17.89 4.00 -7.06
CA GLN A 90 18.01 5.46 -7.01
C GLN A 90 19.27 5.97 -7.73
N ALA A 91 20.41 5.33 -7.51
CA ALA A 91 21.67 5.68 -8.19
C ALA A 91 21.55 5.45 -9.71
N PHE A 92 20.93 4.34 -10.14
CA PHE A 92 20.75 4.02 -11.55
C PHE A 92 19.89 5.05 -12.28
N GLN A 93 18.82 5.56 -11.66
CA GLN A 93 17.95 6.58 -12.25
C GLN A 93 18.67 7.93 -12.46
N LYS A 94 19.67 8.24 -11.63
CA LYS A 94 20.46 9.48 -11.74
C LYS A 94 21.45 9.49 -12.92
N ILE A 95 21.71 8.34 -13.55
CA ILE A 95 22.62 8.25 -14.70
C ILE A 95 21.90 8.78 -15.94
N PRO A 96 22.31 9.90 -16.57
CA PRO A 96 21.59 10.43 -17.74
C PRO A 96 21.82 9.61 -19.01
N GLU A 97 23.00 9.00 -19.15
CA GLU A 97 23.43 8.34 -20.38
C GLU A 97 22.93 6.89 -20.48
N THR A 98 22.17 6.59 -21.54
CA THR A 98 21.64 5.24 -21.80
C THR A 98 22.72 4.19 -22.04
N ARG A 99 23.90 4.60 -22.56
CA ARG A 99 25.04 3.70 -22.76
C ARG A 99 25.61 3.22 -21.43
N VAL A 100 25.80 4.13 -20.47
CA VAL A 100 26.31 3.82 -19.12
C VAL A 100 25.34 2.93 -18.36
N ARG A 101 24.04 3.23 -18.40
CA ARG A 101 23.00 2.35 -17.81
C ARG A 101 23.08 0.92 -18.34
N ARG A 102 23.30 0.74 -19.65
CA ARG A 102 23.47 -0.61 -20.24
C ARG A 102 24.72 -1.32 -19.72
N GLN A 103 25.83 -0.62 -19.56
CA GLN A 103 27.05 -1.21 -19.00
C GLN A 103 26.87 -1.66 -17.55
N VAL A 104 26.20 -0.85 -16.72
CA VAL A 104 25.88 -1.22 -15.33
C VAL A 104 25.04 -2.50 -15.28
N VAL A 105 24.01 -2.61 -16.13
CA VAL A 105 23.18 -3.84 -16.20
C VAL A 105 24.01 -5.04 -16.66
N GLN A 106 24.91 -4.88 -17.62
CA GLN A 106 25.79 -5.96 -18.08
C GLN A 106 26.75 -6.43 -16.97
N LEU A 107 27.31 -5.50 -16.20
CA LEU A 107 28.18 -5.82 -15.06
C LEU A 107 27.44 -6.62 -13.97
N VAL A 108 26.24 -6.18 -13.59
CA VAL A 108 25.41 -6.92 -12.61
C VAL A 108 25.08 -8.33 -13.13
N LYS A 109 24.76 -8.45 -14.43
CA LYS A 109 24.51 -9.76 -15.06
C LYS A 109 25.74 -10.67 -15.08
N SER A 110 26.94 -10.14 -15.37
CA SER A 110 28.16 -10.96 -15.37
C SER A 110 28.50 -11.45 -13.97
N LEU A 111 28.35 -10.60 -12.95
CA LEU A 111 28.59 -10.97 -11.55
C LEU A 111 27.56 -11.99 -11.02
N SER A 112 26.35 -12.05 -11.59
CA SER A 112 25.33 -13.04 -11.20
C SER A 112 25.52 -14.43 -11.81
N ARG A 113 26.41 -14.57 -12.81
CA ARG A 113 26.70 -15.84 -13.49
C ARG A 113 28.00 -16.51 -13.01
N SER A 114 28.72 -15.86 -12.10
CA SER A 114 29.87 -16.41 -11.37
C SER A 114 29.42 -16.96 -10.03
#